data_AF-A0A1G7ZUF9-F1
#
_entry.id   AF-A0A1G7ZUF9-F1
#
_cell.length_a   1.000
_cell.length_b   1.000
_cell.length_c   1.000
_cell.angle_alpha   90.00
_cell.angle_beta   90.00
_cell.angle_gamma   90.00
#
_symmetry.space_group_name_H-M   'P 1'
#
loop_
_entity.id
_entity.type
_entity.pdbx_description
1 polymer ?
#
loop_
_entity_poly.entity_id
_entity_poly.type
_entity_poly.pdbx_seq_one_letter_code
_entity_poly.pdbx_strand_id
1 'polypeptide(L)'
;MFNHPSLIDQIPSGTTIKAFKDAEVIELSLINLHELIGNSQSFLNLGRIFGQANHRTYLFDNALSPAQKYDYIKNVKPLIVQVFPVKLIASYLKITPETLSRVRANYRIS
;
A
#
# COMPACT_ATOMS: atom_id res chain seq x y z
N MET A 1 1.88 2.61 -4.32
CA MET A 1 1.08 3.67 -3.67
C MET A 1 1.98 4.86 -3.38
N PHE A 2 2.25 5.59 -4.45
CA PHE A 2 2.62 7.00 -4.58
C PHE A 2 1.92 7.40 -5.87
N ASN A 3 1.33 8.59 -5.98
CA ASN A 3 0.71 9.00 -7.24
C ASN A 3 1.81 9.43 -8.22
N HIS A 4 2.56 8.45 -8.72
CA HIS A 4 3.66 8.66 -9.66
C HIS A 4 3.19 9.40 -10.93
N PRO A 5 2.01 9.09 -11.52
CA PRO A 5 1.47 9.89 -12.62
C PRO A 5 1.34 11.37 -12.25
N SER A 6 0.74 11.71 -11.10
CA SER A 6 0.58 13.12 -10.73
C SER A 6 1.91 13.84 -10.48
N LEU A 7 2.94 13.13 -10.00
CA LEU A 7 4.29 13.67 -9.83
C LEU A 7 4.95 13.97 -11.19
N ILE A 8 4.82 13.07 -12.17
CA ILE A 8 5.42 13.25 -13.50
C ILE A 8 4.66 14.32 -14.31
N ASP A 9 3.33 14.24 -14.31
CA ASP A 9 2.45 15.13 -15.06
C ASP A 9 2.31 16.51 -14.40
N GLN A 10 2.88 16.69 -13.20
CA GLN A 10 2.83 17.93 -12.42
C GLN A 10 1.38 18.41 -12.17
N ILE A 11 0.47 17.46 -11.97
CA ILE A 11 -0.93 17.72 -11.64
C ILE A 11 -1.23 17.40 -10.17
N PRO A 12 -2.28 17.98 -9.57
CA PRO A 12 -2.72 17.59 -8.24
C PRO A 12 -3.01 16.08 -8.16
N SER A 13 -2.60 15.45 -7.06
CA SER A 13 -2.92 14.05 -6.83
C SER A 13 -4.41 13.86 -6.59
N GLY A 14 -5.06 12.97 -7.35
CA GLY A 14 -6.42 12.49 -7.06
C GLY A 14 -6.51 11.55 -5.84
N THR A 15 -5.38 11.22 -5.22
CA THR A 15 -5.32 10.33 -4.06
C THR A 15 -4.90 11.12 -2.82
N THR A 16 -5.68 10.99 -1.75
CA THR A 16 -5.33 11.47 -0.41
C THR A 16 -4.67 10.34 0.38
N ILE A 17 -3.52 10.63 1.01
CA ILE A 17 -2.85 9.71 1.92
C ILE A 17 -3.02 10.25 3.33
N LYS A 18 -3.52 9.42 4.24
CA LYS A 18 -3.73 9.79 5.65
C LYS A 18 -2.94 8.86 6.55
N ALA A 19 -2.20 9.43 7.49
CA ALA A 19 -1.54 8.67 8.55
C ALA A 19 -2.59 8.13 9.54
N PHE A 20 -2.48 6.85 9.90
CA PHE A 20 -3.37 6.22 10.88
C PHE A 20 -2.96 6.49 12.33
N LYS A 21 -1.66 6.69 12.54
CA LYS A 21 -1.02 7.06 13.80
C LYS A 21 0.01 8.15 13.53
N ASP A 22 0.57 8.73 14.59
CA ASP A 22 1.70 9.63 14.48
C ASP A 22 2.82 8.99 13.67
N ALA A 23 3.28 9.74 12.66
CA ALA A 23 4.21 9.26 11.66
C ALA A 23 5.11 10.41 11.22
N GLU A 24 6.38 10.08 11.00
CA GLU A 24 7.33 10.96 10.34
C GLU A 24 7.41 10.58 8.86
N VAL A 25 7.39 11.59 7.99
CA VAL A 25 7.41 11.42 6.54
C VAL A 25 8.58 12.20 5.98
N ILE A 26 9.34 11.55 5.11
CA ILE A 26 10.40 12.19 4.34
C ILE A 26 9.83 12.50 2.96
N GLU A 27 9.88 13.77 2.58
CA GLU A 27 9.46 14.25 1.27
C GLU A 27 10.67 14.40 0.34
N LEU A 28 10.51 13.94 -0.90
CA LEU A 28 11.46 14.17 -1.98
C LEU A 28 10.71 14.82 -3.14
N SER A 29 11.02 16.09 -3.42
CA SER A 29 10.45 16.81 -4.56
C SER A 29 11.07 16.34 -5.88
N LEU A 30 10.37 16.58 -6.99
CA LEU A 30 10.89 16.25 -8.32
C LEU A 30 12.18 17.03 -8.63
N ILE A 31 12.24 18.30 -8.21
CA ILE A 31 13.41 19.16 -8.39
C ILE A 31 14.62 18.56 -7.66
N ASN A 32 14.46 18.20 -6.39
CA ASN A 32 15.55 17.61 -5.60
C ASN A 32 15.96 16.24 -6.17
N LEU A 33 15.00 15.45 -6.68
CA LEU A 33 15.32 14.19 -7.35
C LEU A 33 16.16 14.44 -8.62
N HIS A 34 15.83 15.45 -9.42
CA HIS A 34 16.61 15.80 -10.62
C HIS A 34 18.01 16.29 -10.27
N GLU A 35 18.16 17.10 -9.22
CA GLU A 35 19.48 17.53 -8.71
C GLU A 35 20.31 16.33 -8.24
N LEU A 36 19.70 15.39 -7.51
CA LEU A 36 20.36 14.16 -7.07
C LEU A 36 20.80 13.30 -8.26
N ILE A 37 19.96 13.17 -9.29
CA ILE A 37 20.32 12.46 -10.53
C ILE A 37 21.49 13.14 -11.24
N GLY A 38 21.50 14.48 -11.30
CA GLY A 38 22.61 15.24 -11.87
C GLY A 38 23.93 15.04 -11.12
N ASN A 39 23.86 14.85 -9.80
CA ASN A 39 25.03 14.57 -8.95
C ASN A 39 25.49 13.11 -8.99
N SER A 40 24.58 12.15 -9.22
CA SER A 40 24.94 10.74 -9.36
C SER A 40 23.90 9.93 -10.13
N GLN A 41 24.39 9.21 -11.14
CA GLN A 41 23.61 8.27 -11.95
C GLN A 41 22.92 7.18 -11.11
N SER A 42 23.41 6.88 -9.90
CA SER A 42 22.79 5.91 -8.99
C SER A 42 21.36 6.30 -8.60
N PHE A 43 21.02 7.60 -8.60
CA PHE A 43 19.67 8.07 -8.28
C PHE A 43 18.65 7.82 -9.41
N LEU A 44 19.08 7.54 -10.65
CA LEU A 44 18.16 7.09 -11.70
C LEU A 44 17.57 5.71 -11.41
N ASN A 45 18.33 4.85 -10.72
CA ASN A 45 17.81 3.55 -10.29
C ASN A 45 16.73 3.71 -9.20
N LEU A 46 16.83 4.76 -8.36
CA LEU A 46 15.81 5.10 -7.37
C LEU A 46 14.45 5.40 -8.06
N GLY A 47 14.47 6.21 -9.12
CA GLY A 47 13.28 6.52 -9.93
C GLY A 47 12.61 5.26 -10.49
N ARG A 48 13.38 4.30 -11.01
CA ARG A 48 12.87 3.02 -11.53
C ARG A 48 12.20 2.16 -10.46
N ILE A 49 12.72 2.16 -9.23
CA ILE A 49 12.13 1.39 -8.12
C ILE A 49 10.73 1.91 -7.79
N PHE A 50 10.51 3.23 -7.80
CA PHE A 50 9.21 3.82 -7.53
C PHE A 50 8.14 3.41 -8.56
N GLY A 51 8.51 3.29 -9.84
CA GLY A 51 7.59 2.88 -10.91
C GLY A 51 7.11 1.42 -10.80
N GLN A 52 7.95 0.51 -10.30
CA GLN A 52 7.64 -0.93 -10.24
C GLN A 52 6.70 -1.32 -9.08
N ALA A 53 6.55 -0.48 -8.06
CA ALA A 53 5.76 -0.78 -6.87
C ALA A 53 4.24 -0.96 -7.13
N ASN A 54 3.74 -0.57 -8.31
CA ASN A 54 2.32 -0.63 -8.66
C ASN A 54 1.83 -2.03 -9.06
N HIS A 55 2.72 -2.98 -9.38
CA HIS A 55 2.31 -4.29 -9.90
C HIS A 55 1.69 -5.22 -8.82
N ARG A 56 1.97 -4.98 -7.53
CA ARG A 56 1.48 -5.85 -6.43
C ARG A 56 -0.02 -5.74 -6.18
N THR A 57 -0.66 -4.65 -6.57
CA THR A 57 -2.11 -4.45 -6.37
C THR A 57 -2.95 -5.37 -7.25
N TYR A 58 -2.43 -5.77 -8.42
CA TYR A 58 -3.18 -6.55 -9.42
C TYR A 58 -3.51 -7.99 -8.98
N LEU A 59 -2.69 -8.59 -8.12
CA LEU A 59 -2.89 -9.97 -7.65
C LEU A 59 -4.03 -10.11 -6.62
N PHE A 60 -4.31 -9.06 -5.84
CA PHE A 60 -5.38 -9.09 -4.83
C PHE A 60 -6.77 -8.99 -5.43
N ASP A 61 -6.87 -8.48 -6.66
CA ASP A 61 -8.13 -8.11 -7.27
C ASP A 61 -8.85 -9.28 -7.94
N ASN A 62 -8.14 -10.31 -8.41
CA ASN A 62 -8.72 -11.29 -9.34
C ASN A 62 -8.65 -12.78 -8.96
N ALA A 63 -8.02 -13.20 -7.85
CA ALA A 63 -7.76 -14.64 -7.65
C ALA A 63 -7.99 -15.25 -6.25
N LEU A 64 -8.17 -14.46 -5.18
CA LEU A 64 -8.16 -15.00 -3.82
C LEU A 64 -9.54 -14.91 -3.13
N SER A 65 -9.96 -16.02 -2.52
CA SER A 65 -11.11 -16.04 -1.61
C SER A 65 -10.88 -15.14 -0.40
N PRO A 66 -11.95 -14.66 0.29
CA PRO A 66 -11.81 -13.83 1.48
C PRO A 66 -10.92 -14.44 2.58
N ALA A 67 -10.94 -15.78 2.73
CA ALA A 67 -10.10 -16.50 3.68
C ALA A 67 -8.62 -16.46 3.28
N GLN A 68 -8.30 -16.70 2.01
CA GLN A 68 -6.93 -16.62 1.48
C GLN A 68 -6.39 -15.19 1.53
N LYS A 69 -7.24 -14.18 1.27
CA LYS A 69 -6.88 -12.77 1.42
C LYS A 69 -6.49 -12.44 2.86
N TYR A 70 -7.26 -12.93 3.83
CA TYR A 70 -6.95 -12.76 5.25
C TYR A 70 -5.67 -13.50 5.67
N ASP A 71 -5.51 -14.74 5.23
CA ASP A 71 -4.32 -15.53 5.51
C ASP A 71 -3.05 -14.88 4.95
N TYR A 72 -3.11 -14.39 3.71
CA TYR A 72 -2.01 -13.65 3.10
C TYR A 72 -1.61 -12.45 3.96
N ILE A 73 -2.54 -11.59 4.38
CA ILE A 73 -2.15 -10.42 5.19
C ILE A 73 -1.68 -10.81 6.58
N LYS A 74 -2.21 -11.89 7.16
CA LYS A 74 -1.75 -12.40 8.45
C LYS A 74 -0.29 -12.85 8.37
N ASN A 75 0.09 -13.54 7.30
CA ASN A 75 1.43 -14.10 7.12
C ASN A 75 2.43 -13.08 6.58
N VAL A 76 2.05 -12.29 5.58
CA VAL A 76 2.96 -11.37 4.86
C VAL A 76 2.99 -9.98 5.50
N LYS A 77 1.90 -9.54 6.13
CA LYS A 77 1.75 -8.18 6.70
C LYS A 77 1.06 -8.21 8.08
N PRO A 78 1.60 -8.93 9.07
CA PRO A 78 0.93 -9.17 10.36
C PRO A 78 0.54 -7.88 11.09
N LEU A 79 1.36 -6.82 10.96
CA LEU A 79 1.08 -5.49 11.53
C LEU A 79 -0.26 -4.90 11.08
N ILE A 80 -0.71 -5.17 9.85
CA ILE A 80 -2.02 -4.69 9.37
C ILE A 80 -3.15 -5.26 10.23
N VAL A 81 -3.07 -6.55 10.55
CA VAL A 81 -4.09 -7.27 11.31
C VAL A 81 -4.11 -6.83 12.79
N GLN A 82 -2.96 -6.42 13.32
CA GLN A 82 -2.79 -6.04 14.73
C GLN A 82 -3.18 -4.59 15.00
N VAL A 83 -2.87 -3.68 14.08
CA VAL A 83 -2.96 -2.22 14.34
C VAL A 83 -4.27 -1.63 13.83
N PHE A 84 -4.82 -2.14 12.72
CA PHE A 84 -5.96 -1.52 12.07
C PHE A 84 -7.31 -2.13 12.50
N PRO A 85 -8.38 -1.32 12.60
CA PRO A 85 -9.73 -1.82 12.83
C PRO A 85 -10.24 -2.65 11.64
N VAL A 86 -11.15 -3.60 11.94
CA VAL A 86 -11.75 -4.54 10.96
C VAL A 86 -12.26 -3.82 9.71
N LYS A 87 -12.92 -2.67 9.85
CA LYS A 87 -13.48 -1.92 8.72
C LYS A 87 -12.41 -1.47 7.71
N LEU A 88 -11.26 -0.98 8.20
CA LEU A 88 -10.16 -0.53 7.33
C LEU A 88 -9.47 -1.72 6.66
N ILE A 89 -9.29 -2.82 7.38
CA ILE A 89 -8.73 -4.05 6.82
C ILE A 89 -9.67 -4.62 5.74
N ALA A 90 -10.98 -4.65 5.98
CA ALA A 90 -11.98 -5.14 5.03
C ALA A 90 -11.97 -4.31 3.74
N SER A 91 -11.93 -2.98 3.87
CA SER A 91 -11.79 -2.05 2.74
C SER A 91 -10.48 -2.31 1.96
N TYR A 92 -9.36 -2.48 2.65
CA TYR A 92 -8.07 -2.80 2.04
C TYR A 92 -8.08 -4.12 1.25
N LEU A 93 -8.77 -5.14 1.77
CA LEU A 93 -8.90 -6.45 1.14
C LEU A 93 -10.01 -6.52 0.06
N LYS A 94 -10.77 -5.43 -0.12
CA LYS A 94 -11.95 -5.36 -0.99
C LYS A 94 -12.98 -6.45 -0.65
N ILE A 95 -13.27 -6.65 0.63
CA ILE A 95 -14.33 -7.54 1.14
C ILE A 95 -15.20 -6.81 2.15
N THR A 96 -16.39 -7.33 2.47
CA THR A 96 -17.26 -6.69 3.46
C THR A 96 -16.72 -6.88 4.89
N PRO A 97 -16.92 -5.91 5.80
CA PRO A 97 -16.52 -6.05 7.21
C PRO A 97 -17.10 -7.29 7.89
N GLU A 98 -18.33 -7.67 7.55
CA GLU A 98 -19.03 -8.85 8.07
C GLU A 98 -18.32 -10.13 7.63
N THR A 99 -17.91 -10.21 6.35
CA THR A 99 -17.16 -11.34 5.81
C THR A 99 -15.82 -11.48 6.53
N LEU A 100 -15.09 -10.38 6.69
CA LEU A 100 -13.82 -10.39 7.41
C LEU A 100 -14.00 -10.79 8.89
N SER A 101 -15.05 -10.30 9.55
CA SER A 101 -15.37 -10.67 10.93
C SER A 101 -15.60 -12.19 11.07
N ARG A 102 -16.38 -12.78 10.15
CA ARG A 102 -16.64 -14.21 10.10
C ARG A 102 -15.37 -15.03 9.90
N VAL A 103 -14.52 -14.64 8.94
CA VAL A 103 -13.23 -15.30 8.70
C VAL A 103 -12.36 -15.25 9.96
N ARG A 104 -12.26 -14.09 10.61
CA ARG A 104 -11.48 -13.93 11.86
C ARG A 104 -12.01 -14.79 13.01
N ALA A 105 -13.32 -14.98 13.10
CA ALA A 105 -13.92 -15.84 14.14
C ALA A 105 -13.49 -17.30 13.96
N ASN A 106 -13.51 -17.82 12.72
CA ASN A 106 -13.07 -19.19 12.43
C ASN A 106 -11.61 -19.43 12.85
N TYR A 107 -10.72 -18.44 12.65
CA TYR A 107 -9.31 -18.50 13.05
C TYR A 107 -9.06 -18.43 14.57
N ARG A 108 -10.07 -18.09 15.38
CA ARG A 108 -9.96 -18.10 16.84
C ARG A 108 -10.42 -19.42 17.46
N ILE A 109 -11.08 -20.26 16.68
CA ILE A 109 -11.71 -21.52 17.12
C ILE A 109 -10.90 -22.74 16.65
N SER A 110 -10.05 -22.57 15.63
CA SER A 110 -8.98 -23.52 15.23
C SER A 110 -7.68 -23.21 15.94
#